data_AF-A0A847EF05-F1
#
_entry.id   AF-A0A847EF05-F1
#
_cell.length_a   1.000
_cell.length_b   1.000
_cell.length_c   1.000
_cell.angle_alpha   90.00
_cell.angle_beta   90.00
_cell.angle_gamma   90.00
#
_symmetry.space_group_name_H-M   'P 1'
#
loop_
_entity.id
_entity.type
_entity.pdbx_description
1 polymer ?
#
loop_
_entity_poly.entity_id
_entity_poly.type
_entity_poly.pdbx_seq_one_letter_code
_entity_poly.pdbx_strand_id
1 'polypeptide(L)'
;MLEHYSDEEIIKLLNIQLEVAPLVIFDAPTNFMSSEYRAKGFGNERYLPTSHWKKLVSKNFKLKKIYGFGFKEIGLPKFTEIFLKNNKISSLLSRYCGINEFWITR
;
A
#
# COMPACT_ATOMS: atom_id res chain seq x y z
N MET A 1 3.63 0.58 -8.96
CA MET A 1 3.63 -0.12 -10.27
C MET A 1 2.75 -1.38 -10.32
N LEU A 2 2.52 -2.12 -9.22
CA LEU A 2 1.72 -3.36 -9.26
C LEU A 2 0.19 -3.11 -9.24
N GLU A 3 -0.23 -1.95 -8.76
CA GLU A 3 -1.61 -1.49 -8.64
C GLU A 3 -2.41 -1.44 -9.95
N HIS A 4 -1.74 -1.52 -11.10
CA HIS A 4 -2.36 -1.52 -12.43
C HIS A 4 -2.75 -2.93 -12.91
N TYR A 5 -2.23 -3.99 -12.29
CA TYR A 5 -2.43 -5.38 -12.70
C TYR A 5 -3.64 -6.01 -12.01
N SER A 6 -4.14 -7.13 -12.51
CA SER A 6 -5.17 -7.95 -11.84
C SER A 6 -4.64 -8.57 -10.53
N ASP A 7 -5.54 -9.08 -9.69
CA ASP A 7 -5.16 -9.76 -8.44
C ASP A 7 -4.29 -11.00 -8.72
N GLU A 8 -4.64 -11.78 -9.74
CA GLU A 8 -3.90 -12.98 -10.16
C GLU A 8 -2.49 -12.62 -10.66
N GLU A 9 -2.38 -11.56 -11.44
CA GLU A 9 -1.10 -11.06 -11.96
C GLU A 9 -0.20 -10.55 -10.83
N ILE A 10 -0.75 -9.80 -9.87
CA ILE A 10 -0.02 -9.36 -8.68
C ILE A 10 0.51 -10.57 -7.90
N ILE A 11 -0.32 -11.58 -7.64
CA ILE A 11 0.11 -12.79 -6.92
C ILE A 11 1.27 -13.47 -7.65
N LYS A 12 1.16 -13.60 -8.98
CA LYS A 12 2.23 -14.18 -9.80
C LYS A 12 3.53 -13.39 -9.68
N LEU A 13 3.46 -12.06 -9.81
CA LEU A 13 4.64 -11.19 -9.75
C LEU A 13 5.29 -11.16 -8.35
N LEU A 14 4.49 -11.19 -7.28
CA LEU A 14 5.00 -11.26 -5.90
C LEU A 14 5.65 -12.61 -5.60
N ASN A 15 5.10 -13.71 -6.12
CA ASN A 15 5.73 -15.04 -6.01
C ASN A 15 7.13 -15.07 -6.65
N ILE A 16 7.26 -14.54 -7.87
CA ILE A 16 8.55 -14.46 -8.57
C ILE A 16 9.55 -13.62 -7.76
N GLN A 17 9.14 -12.49 -7.20
CA GLN A 17 10.03 -11.67 -6.37
C GLN A 17 10.46 -12.40 -5.09
N LEU A 18 9.55 -13.15 -4.47
CA LEU A 18 9.84 -13.95 -3.27
C LEU A 18 10.68 -15.21 -3.54
N GLU A 19 10.89 -15.61 -4.80
CA GLU A 19 11.88 -16.64 -5.17
C GLU A 19 13.32 -16.16 -5.00
N VAL A 20 13.55 -14.86 -5.20
CA VAL A 20 14.89 -14.27 -5.20
C VAL A 20 15.15 -13.38 -3.98
N ALA A 21 14.11 -13.00 -3.24
CA ALA A 21 14.21 -12.13 -2.07
C ALA A 21 13.48 -12.73 -0.84
N PRO A 22 14.09 -12.67 0.36
CA PRO A 22 13.45 -13.13 1.60
C PRO A 22 12.31 -12.21 2.08
N LEU A 23 12.26 -10.99 1.55
CA LEU A 23 11.26 -9.96 1.86
C LEU A 23 10.93 -9.21 0.58
N VAL A 24 9.64 -9.02 0.32
CA VAL A 24 9.13 -8.17 -0.75
C VAL A 24 8.27 -7.08 -0.15
N ILE A 25 8.47 -5.85 -0.61
CA ILE A 25 7.65 -4.69 -0.24
C ILE A 25 6.72 -4.41 -1.42
N PHE A 26 5.41 -4.50 -1.18
CA PHE A 26 4.38 -4.18 -2.16
C PHE A 26 3.72 -2.87 -1.77
N ASP A 27 3.89 -1.84 -2.60
CA ASP A 27 3.28 -0.54 -2.39
C ASP A 27 2.03 -0.41 -3.25
N ALA A 28 0.93 0.02 -2.63
CA ALA A 28 -0.35 0.20 -3.31
C ALA A 28 -1.04 1.48 -2.84
N PRO A 29 -1.61 2.28 -3.76
CA PRO A 29 -2.44 3.40 -3.39
C PRO A 29 -3.77 2.90 -2.81
N THR A 30 -4.38 3.72 -1.97
CA THR A 30 -5.65 3.41 -1.33
C THR A 30 -6.79 4.25 -1.88
N ASN A 31 -8.01 3.92 -1.49
CA ASN A 31 -9.19 4.74 -1.73
C ASN A 31 -9.17 6.10 -1.01
N PHE A 32 -8.19 6.37 -0.13
CA PHE A 32 -7.96 7.68 0.49
C PHE A 32 -7.04 8.58 -0.33
N MET A 33 -6.43 8.08 -1.42
CA MET A 33 -5.58 8.89 -2.28
C MET A 33 -6.30 10.15 -2.79
N SER A 34 -5.63 11.30 -2.76
CA SER A 34 -6.20 12.61 -3.13
C SER A 34 -6.67 12.67 -4.58
N SER A 35 -7.71 13.46 -4.87
CA SER A 35 -8.20 13.67 -6.23
C SER A 35 -7.15 14.28 -7.15
N GLU A 36 -6.31 15.17 -6.64
CA GLU A 36 -5.22 15.84 -7.37
C GLU A 36 -4.14 14.85 -7.80
N TYR A 37 -3.86 13.83 -6.98
CA TYR A 37 -2.96 12.75 -7.35
C TYR A 37 -3.57 11.88 -8.43
N ARG A 38 -4.84 11.45 -8.25
CA ARG A 38 -5.55 10.61 -9.22
C ARG A 38 -5.66 11.27 -10.59
N ALA A 39 -5.86 12.58 -10.63
CA ALA A 39 -5.94 13.36 -11.88
C ALA A 39 -4.64 13.36 -12.69
N LYS A 40 -3.50 13.03 -12.07
CA LYS A 40 -2.18 12.93 -12.72
C LYS A 40 -1.77 11.49 -13.03
N GLY A 41 -2.60 10.51 -12.69
CA GLY A 41 -2.36 9.09 -12.97
C GLY A 41 -2.56 8.75 -14.45
N PHE A 42 -2.14 7.54 -14.82
CA PHE A 42 -2.35 6.96 -16.15
C PHE A 42 -3.79 6.44 -16.35
N GLY A 43 -4.59 6.40 -15.28
CA GLY A 43 -6.03 6.13 -15.30
C GLY A 43 -6.42 4.67 -15.05
N ASN A 44 -5.44 3.75 -15.00
CA ASN A 44 -5.64 2.34 -14.71
C ASN A 44 -5.13 1.93 -13.31
N GLU A 45 -4.69 2.89 -12.49
CA GLU A 45 -4.34 2.66 -11.09
C GLU A 45 -5.59 2.22 -10.30
N ARG A 46 -5.47 1.13 -9.54
CA ARG A 46 -6.54 0.68 -8.64
C ARG A 46 -6.40 1.36 -7.27
N TYR A 47 -7.31 2.28 -6.95
CA TYR A 47 -7.39 2.95 -5.65
C TYR A 47 -8.29 2.18 -4.68
N LEU A 48 -7.85 0.99 -4.26
CA LEU A 48 -8.66 0.07 -3.45
C LEU A 48 -8.43 0.26 -1.94
N PRO A 49 -9.41 -0.09 -1.08
CA PRO A 49 -9.21 0.00 0.37
C PRO A 49 -8.06 -0.89 0.86
N THR A 50 -7.38 -0.49 1.93
CA THR A 50 -6.33 -1.30 2.59
C THR A 50 -6.77 -2.73 2.91
N SER A 51 -8.05 -2.93 3.23
CA SER A 51 -8.62 -4.26 3.51
C SER A 51 -8.59 -5.18 2.28
N HIS A 52 -8.77 -4.64 1.07
CA HIS A 52 -8.67 -5.38 -0.17
C HIS A 52 -7.25 -5.90 -0.37
N TRP A 53 -6.26 -5.00 -0.36
CA TRP A 53 -4.85 -5.34 -0.51
C TRP A 53 -4.35 -6.30 0.57
N LYS A 54 -4.73 -6.04 1.83
CA LYS A 54 -4.42 -6.93 2.95
C LYS A 54 -4.97 -8.33 2.70
N LYS A 55 -6.21 -8.45 2.23
CA LYS A 55 -6.85 -9.75 1.92
C LYS A 55 -6.13 -10.46 0.77
N LEU A 56 -5.79 -9.73 -0.31
CA LEU A 56 -5.05 -10.27 -1.45
C LEU A 56 -3.71 -10.87 -1.01
N VAL A 57 -2.93 -10.10 -0.24
CA VAL A 57 -1.61 -10.53 0.25
C VAL A 57 -1.74 -11.67 1.26
N SER A 58 -2.59 -11.51 2.27
CA SER A 58 -2.67 -12.45 3.40
C SER A 58 -3.29 -13.79 3.02
N LYS A 59 -3.98 -13.89 1.87
CA LYS A 59 -4.50 -15.14 1.32
C LYS A 59 -3.39 -16.01 0.72
N ASN A 60 -2.31 -15.40 0.23
CA ASN A 60 -1.28 -16.08 -0.57
C ASN A 60 0.11 -16.05 0.07
N PHE A 61 0.36 -15.13 1.01
CA PHE A 61 1.68 -14.86 1.57
C PHE A 61 1.62 -14.51 3.06
N LYS A 62 2.77 -14.57 3.73
CA LYS A 62 2.90 -14.13 5.12
C LYS A 62 3.11 -12.62 5.19
N LEU A 63 2.05 -11.90 5.54
CA LEU A 63 2.11 -10.47 5.82
C LEU A 63 2.81 -10.21 7.17
N LYS A 64 3.93 -9.50 7.16
CA LYS A 64 4.69 -9.14 8.37
C LYS A 64 4.20 -7.84 8.97
N LYS A 65 4.09 -6.80 8.15
CA LYS A 65 3.70 -5.45 8.56
C LYS A 65 2.99 -4.73 7.43
N ILE A 66 2.17 -3.76 7.83
CA ILE A 66 1.60 -2.75 6.94
C ILE A 66 2.02 -1.40 7.49
N TYR A 67 2.50 -0.53 6.62
CA TYR A 67 2.78 0.86 6.90
C TYR A 67 1.97 1.73 5.95
N GLY A 68 1.48 2.88 6.42
CA GLY A 68 0.78 3.83 5.55
C GLY A 68 1.46 5.20 5.50
N PHE A 69 1.40 5.82 4.33
CA PHE A 69 2.05 7.09 3.99
C PHE A 69 1.12 7.99 3.17
N GLY A 70 1.49 9.26 3.02
CA GLY A 70 0.68 10.24 2.27
C GLY A 70 -0.45 10.86 3.10
N PHE A 71 -0.14 11.35 4.31
CA PHE A 71 -1.14 11.97 5.18
C PHE A 71 -1.52 13.40 4.74
N LYS A 72 -0.61 14.14 4.08
CA LYS A 72 -0.94 15.40 3.40
C LYS A 72 -1.91 15.19 2.23
N GLU A 73 -1.86 14.01 1.60
CA GLU A 73 -2.75 13.65 0.49
C GLU A 73 -4.18 13.35 0.97
N ILE A 74 -4.38 13.06 2.26
CA ILE A 74 -5.71 12.89 2.86
C ILE A 74 -6.22 14.17 3.56
N GLY A 75 -5.56 15.32 3.31
CA GLY A 75 -5.99 16.62 3.82
C GLY A 75 -5.64 16.89 5.29
N LEU A 76 -4.72 16.13 5.92
CA LEU A 76 -4.29 16.40 7.28
C LEU A 76 -3.22 17.51 7.36
N PRO A 77 -3.16 18.29 8.46
CA PRO A 77 -2.16 19.35 8.64
C PRO A 77 -0.72 18.85 8.63
N LYS A 78 0.23 19.61 8.08
CA LYS A 78 1.66 19.23 7.96
C LYS A 78 2.34 18.74 9.26
N PHE A 79 1.96 19.29 10.41
CA PHE A 79 2.55 18.88 11.70
C PHE A 79 2.16 17.44 12.08
N THR A 80 1.00 16.97 11.61
CA THR A 80 0.57 15.59 11.80
C THR A 80 1.49 14.65 11.03
N GLU A 81 1.97 15.02 9.82
CA GLU A 81 2.88 14.16 9.04
C GLU A 81 4.17 13.83 9.79
N ILE A 82 4.74 14.80 10.51
CA ILE A 82 6.00 14.60 11.26
C ILE A 82 5.79 13.58 12.38
N PHE A 83 4.68 13.66 13.10
CA PHE A 83 4.31 12.67 14.13
C PHE A 83 3.97 11.30 13.52
N LEU A 84 3.31 11.30 12.36
CA LEU A 84 2.81 10.11 11.69
C LEU A 84 3.91 9.34 10.93
N LYS A 85 5.09 9.95 10.70
CA LYS A 85 6.30 9.26 10.20
C LYS A 85 6.89 8.26 11.21
N ASN A 86 6.36 8.16 12.42
CA ASN A 86 6.71 7.12 13.36
C ASN A 86 6.15 5.76 12.90
N ASN A 87 7.01 4.75 12.78
CA ASN A 87 6.66 3.38 12.35
C ASN A 87 5.47 2.75 13.10
N LYS A 88 5.27 3.06 14.39
CA LYS A 88 4.12 2.53 15.15
C LYS A 88 2.82 3.21 14.72
N ILE A 89 2.88 4.53 14.52
CA ILE A 89 1.73 5.36 14.20
C ILE A 89 1.31 5.15 12.74
N SER A 90 2.27 5.13 11.81
CA SER A 90 2.01 4.81 10.39
C SER A 90 1.41 3.43 10.20
N SER A 91 1.82 2.45 11.02
CA SER A 91 1.22 1.12 11.00
C SER A 91 -0.23 1.13 11.51
N LEU A 92 -0.47 1.77 12.66
CA LEU A 92 -1.81 1.88 13.28
C LEU A 92 -2.82 2.58 12.37
N LEU A 93 -2.39 3.65 11.72
CA LEU A 93 -3.24 4.54 10.91
C LEU A 93 -3.21 4.21 9.41
N SER A 94 -2.51 3.13 9.02
CA SER A 94 -2.33 2.74 7.61
C SER A 94 -3.63 2.74 6.79
N ARG A 95 -4.74 2.32 7.39
CA ARG A 95 -6.06 2.28 6.72
C ARG A 95 -6.59 3.65 6.26
N TYR A 96 -6.05 4.74 6.80
CA TYR A 96 -6.46 6.11 6.49
C TYR A 96 -5.45 6.80 5.58
N CYS A 97 -4.38 6.14 5.15
CA CYS A 97 -3.30 6.74 4.38
C CYS A 97 -3.53 6.62 2.88
N GLY A 98 -3.02 7.58 2.10
CA GLY A 98 -3.09 7.54 0.62
C GLY A 98 -2.34 6.36 -0.01
N ILE A 99 -1.27 5.88 0.63
CA ILE A 99 -0.45 4.75 0.18
C ILE A 99 -0.25 3.76 1.32
N ASN A 100 -0.21 2.47 1.00
CA ASN A 100 0.20 1.41 1.92
C ASN A 100 1.39 0.63 1.38
N GLU A 101 2.37 0.37 2.24
CA GLU A 101 3.42 -0.61 2.02
C GLU A 101 3.07 -1.91 2.76
N PHE A 102 3.03 -3.01 2.02
CA PHE A 102 2.83 -4.36 2.55
C PHE A 102 4.16 -5.08 2.56
N TRP A 103 4.62 -5.48 3.75
CA TRP A 103 5.88 -6.19 3.92
C TRP A 103 5.60 -7.68 3.96
N ILE A 104 6.03 -8.40 2.94
CA ILE A 104 5.58 -9.74 2.60
C ILE A 104 6.75 -10.71 2.62
N THR A 105 6.55 -11.89 3.21
CA THR A 105 7.45 -13.04 3.05
C THR A 105 6.66 -14.24 2.53
N ARG A 106 7.38 -15.30 2.14
CA ARG A 106 6.78 -16.63 2.04
C ARG A 106 6.16 -17.05 3.38
#